data_AF-A0ABD2P8C7-F1
#
_entry.id   AF-A0ABD2P8C7-F1
#
_cell.length_a   1.000
_cell.length_b   1.000
_cell.length_c   1.000
_cell.angle_alpha   90.00
_cell.angle_beta   90.00
_cell.angle_gamma   90.00
#
_symmetry.space_group_name_H-M   'P 1'
#
loop_
_entity.id
_entity.type
_entity.pdbx_description
1 polymer ?
#
loop_
_entity_poly.entity_id
_entity_poly.type
_entity_poly.pdbx_seq_one_letter_code
_entity_poly.pdbx_strand_id
1 'polypeptide(L)'
;MIAVDNLRLQRLRKSGIQVKTQKSDNSYLHHKFCLIDEKNKNSAKMFCGSLNLTLQGIVRNYEHVTLTNDYDIIQSFSEEFEKLWADFD
;
A
#
# COMPACT_ATOMS: atom_id res chain seq x y z
N MET A 1 -1.71 1.24 -0.84
CA MET A 1 -2.38 1.35 0.48
C MET A 1 -3.27 0.13 0.68
N ILE A 2 -3.09 -0.59 1.78
CA ILE A 2 -3.86 -1.82 2.00
C ILE A 2 -5.24 -1.45 2.55
N ALA A 3 -6.30 -2.13 2.11
CA ALA A 3 -7.60 -2.03 2.75
C ALA A 3 -7.51 -2.64 4.16
N VAL A 4 -7.54 -1.78 5.17
CA VAL A 4 -7.34 -2.15 6.57
C VAL A 4 -8.51 -1.61 7.39
N ASP A 5 -9.09 -2.46 8.24
CA ASP A 5 -10.17 -2.05 9.14
C ASP A 5 -9.72 -0.99 10.16
N ASN A 6 -10.65 -0.18 10.66
CA ASN A 6 -10.35 0.92 11.58
C ASN A 6 -9.64 0.48 12.87
N LEU A 7 -9.91 -0.75 13.36
CA LEU A 7 -9.28 -1.27 14.57
C LEU A 7 -7.78 -1.55 14.34
N ARG A 8 -7.44 -2.14 13.19
CA ARG A 8 -6.06 -2.36 12.77
C ARG A 8 -5.34 -1.05 12.51
N LEU A 9 -5.98 -0.07 11.88
CA LEU A 9 -5.39 1.27 11.71
C LEU A 9 -5.07 1.93 13.06
N GLN A 10 -5.96 1.82 14.05
CA GLN A 10 -5.72 2.31 15.40
C GLN A 10 -4.55 1.58 16.08
N ARG A 11 -4.42 0.26 15.89
CA ARG A 11 -3.28 -0.50 16.44
C ARG A 11 -1.96 -0.03 15.84
N LEU A 12 -1.90 0.18 14.53
CA LEU A 12 -0.71 0.73 13.86
C LEU A 12 -0.33 2.10 14.44
N ARG A 13 -1.32 3.01 14.56
CA ARG A 13 -1.11 4.33 15.17
C ARG A 13 -0.58 4.21 16.61
N LYS A 14 -1.15 3.32 17.43
CA LYS A 14 -0.69 3.05 18.81
C LYS A 14 0.73 2.48 18.87
N SER A 15 1.17 1.77 17.84
CA SER A 15 2.53 1.26 17.70
C SER A 15 3.53 2.29 17.14
N GLY A 16 3.12 3.55 16.95
CA GLY A 16 3.99 4.62 16.42
C GLY A 16 4.15 4.59 14.90
N ILE A 17 3.39 3.75 14.19
CA ILE A 17 3.40 3.72 12.73
C ILE A 17 2.51 4.86 12.22
N GLN A 18 3.05 5.69 11.33
CA GLN A 18 2.28 6.77 10.72
C GLN A 18 1.23 6.19 9.78
N VAL A 19 0.00 6.71 9.87
CA VAL A 19 -1.14 6.23 9.11
C VAL A 19 -1.96 7.43 8.67
N LYS A 20 -1.99 7.65 7.36
CA LYS A 20 -2.84 8.65 6.70
C LYS A 20 -4.02 7.99 5.99
N THR A 21 -5.15 8.68 5.97
CA THR A 21 -6.39 8.21 5.36
C THR A 21 -7.02 9.30 4.49
N GLN A 22 -7.61 8.91 3.37
CA GLN A 22 -8.35 9.83 2.50
C GLN A 22 -9.60 10.35 3.24
N LYS A 23 -9.79 11.67 3.27
CA LYS A 23 -10.95 12.34 3.88
C LYS A 23 -12.19 12.45 2.97
N SER A 24 -12.03 12.23 1.66
CA SER A 24 -13.06 12.50 0.66
C SER A 24 -14.14 11.42 0.59
N ASP A 25 -15.40 11.84 0.57
CA ASP A 25 -16.57 10.97 0.40
C ASP A 25 -16.88 10.63 -1.07
N ASN A 26 -16.25 11.32 -2.02
CA ASN A 26 -16.58 11.22 -3.45
C ASN A 26 -15.66 10.29 -4.25
N SER A 27 -14.62 9.72 -3.63
CA SER A 27 -13.69 8.81 -4.29
C SER A 27 -12.97 7.94 -3.27
N TYR A 28 -12.67 6.69 -3.62
CA TYR A 28 -11.97 5.76 -2.74
C TYR A 28 -10.55 5.46 -3.24
N LEU A 29 -9.57 5.55 -2.35
CA LEU A 29 -8.22 5.08 -2.64
C LEU A 29 -8.20 3.55 -2.75
N HIS A 30 -8.26 3.04 -3.98
CA HIS A 30 -8.36 1.61 -4.28
C HIS A 30 -7.01 0.94 -4.62
N HIS A 31 -5.91 1.68 -4.51
CA HIS A 31 -4.55 1.24 -4.82
C HIS A 31 -4.04 0.16 -3.87
N LYS A 32 -3.80 -1.06 -4.36
CA LYS A 32 -3.25 -2.18 -3.57
C LYS A 32 -1.81 -2.44 -3.98
N PHE A 33 -0.90 -1.76 -3.31
CA PHE A 33 0.54 -1.97 -3.44
C PHE A 33 1.24 -1.73 -2.11
N CYS A 34 2.46 -2.26 -2.00
CA CYS A 34 3.38 -2.09 -0.88
C CYS A 34 4.80 -1.93 -1.40
N LEU A 35 5.51 -0.93 -0.88
CA LEU A 35 6.91 -0.63 -1.16
C LEU A 35 7.76 -1.07 0.03
N ILE A 36 8.90 -1.74 -0.23
CA ILE A 36 9.82 -2.24 0.79
C ILE A 36 11.21 -1.76 0.41
N ASP A 37 11.88 -1.04 1.33
CA ASP A 37 13.22 -0.47 1.13
C ASP A 37 13.39 0.30 -0.18
N GLU A 38 12.35 1.03 -0.62
CA GLU A 38 12.30 1.63 -1.97
C GLU A 38 13.44 2.62 -2.27
N LYS A 39 13.99 3.29 -1.24
CA LYS A 39 15.10 4.25 -1.37
C LYS A 39 16.43 3.59 -1.71
N ASN A 40 16.53 2.27 -1.57
CA ASN A 40 17.78 1.54 -1.78
C ASN A 40 17.63 0.54 -2.93
N LYS A 41 18.25 0.89 -4.07
CA LYS A 41 18.23 0.09 -5.31
C LYS A 41 18.62 -1.38 -5.15
N ASN A 42 19.44 -1.72 -4.16
CA ASN A 42 19.90 -3.10 -3.95
C ASN A 42 18.92 -3.95 -3.11
N SER A 43 18.03 -3.32 -2.34
CA SER A 43 17.09 -4.01 -1.45
C SER A 43 15.63 -3.79 -1.81
N ALA A 44 15.35 -2.79 -2.66
CA ALA A 44 14.02 -2.38 -3.08
C ALA A 44 13.19 -3.55 -3.62
N LYS A 45 11.99 -3.71 -3.08
CA LYS A 45 10.97 -4.66 -3.53
C LYS A 45 9.61 -4.00 -3.49
N MET A 46 8.73 -4.44 -4.38
CA MET A 46 7.34 -4.02 -4.38
C MET A 46 6.45 -5.18 -4.74
N PHE A 47 5.26 -5.20 -4.17
CA PHE A 47 4.14 -5.94 -4.77
C PHE A 47 2.97 -5.01 -5.07
N CYS A 48 2.24 -5.31 -6.13
CA CYS A 48 0.98 -4.69 -6.49
C CYS A 48 0.02 -5.70 -7.11
N GLY A 49 -1.26 -5.36 -7.20
CA GLY A 49 -2.24 -6.18 -7.92
C GLY A 49 -3.68 -5.95 -7.48
N SER A 50 -4.52 -6.98 -7.65
CA SER A 50 -5.92 -6.93 -7.22
C SER A 50 -6.12 -7.37 -5.76
N LEU A 51 -5.14 -8.08 -5.19
CA LEU A 51 -5.21 -8.68 -3.86
C LEU A 51 -5.42 -7.63 -2.75
N ASN A 52 -6.52 -7.77 -2.02
CA ASN A 52 -6.65 -7.21 -0.68
C ASN A 52 -5.94 -8.15 0.32
N LEU A 53 -5.11 -7.61 1.23
CA LEU A 53 -4.41 -8.42 2.25
C LEU A 53 -5.34 -8.88 3.38
N THR A 54 -6.33 -9.69 3.01
CA THR A 54 -7.29 -10.35 3.90
C THR A 54 -7.17 -11.86 3.72
N LEU A 55 -7.59 -12.62 4.74
CA LEU A 55 -7.63 -14.08 4.64
C LEU A 55 -8.45 -14.54 3.43
N GLN A 56 -9.60 -13.91 3.18
CA GLN A 56 -10.43 -14.23 2.03
C GLN A 56 -9.74 -13.93 0.70
N GLY A 57 -9.09 -12.78 0.57
CA GLY A 57 -8.32 -12.42 -0.63
C GLY A 57 -7.22 -13.44 -0.94
N ILE A 58 -6.55 -13.94 0.10
CA ILE A 58 -5.44 -14.89 -0.03
C ILE A 58 -5.92 -16.31 -0.37
N VAL A 59 -7.02 -16.77 0.24
CA VAL A 59 -7.39 -18.21 0.19
C VAL A 59 -8.63 -18.54 -0.63
N ARG A 60 -9.45 -17.55 -1.01
CA ARG A 60 -10.75 -17.79 -1.68
C ARG A 60 -10.91 -17.04 -2.99
N ASN A 61 -10.46 -15.80 -3.07
CA ASN A 61 -10.64 -14.99 -4.26
C ASN A 61 -9.61 -15.36 -5.33
N TYR A 62 -10.03 -15.29 -6.59
CA TYR A 62 -9.08 -15.25 -7.70
C TYR A 62 -8.49 -13.84 -7.79
N GLU A 63 -7.29 -13.68 -7.24
CA GLU A 63 -6.54 -12.44 -7.21
C GLU A 63 -5.23 -12.60 -7.98
N HIS A 64 -4.66 -11.51 -8.47
CA HIS A 64 -3.29 -11.50 -8.96
C HIS A 64 -2.42 -10.62 -8.06
N VAL A 65 -1.15 -11.01 -7.96
CA VAL A 65 -0.09 -10.25 -7.31
C VAL A 65 1.14 -10.30 -8.21
N THR A 66 1.65 -9.13 -8.55
CA THR A 66 2.95 -8.98 -9.18
C THR A 66 3.95 -8.58 -8.12
N LEU A 67 5.02 -9.35 -7.97
CA LEU A 67 6.19 -9.03 -7.14
C LEU A 67 7.32 -8.61 -8.06
N THR A 68 7.98 -7.50 -7.76
CA THR A 68 9.10 -6.98 -8.57
C THR A 68 10.18 -6.35 -7.70
N ASN A 69 11.41 -6.40 -8.21
CA ASN A 69 12.59 -5.64 -7.74
C ASN A 69 13.11 -4.68 -8.83
N ASP A 70 12.33 -4.47 -9.90
CA ASP A 70 12.63 -3.48 -10.92
C ASP A 70 12.57 -2.07 -10.31
N TYR A 71 13.73 -1.44 -10.21
CA TYR A 71 13.87 -0.18 -9.50
C TYR A 71 13.10 0.97 -10.16
N ASP A 72 13.02 0.99 -11.49
CA ASP A 72 12.40 2.11 -12.22
C ASP A 72 10.87 2.07 -12.05
N ILE A 73 10.29 0.87 -12.03
CA ILE A 73 8.88 0.66 -11.68
C ILE A 73 8.62 1.06 -10.22
N ILE A 74 9.50 0.63 -9.30
CA ILE A 74 9.37 0.95 -7.87
C ILE A 74 9.39 2.47 -7.63
N GLN A 75 10.28 3.20 -8.30
CA GLN A 75 10.37 4.65 -8.17
C GLN A 75 9.08 5.34 -8.63
N SER A 76 8.47 4.87 -9.73
CA SER A 76 7.18 5.42 -10.21
C SER A 76 6.06 5.27 -9.16
N PHE A 77 6.01 4.12 -8.45
CA PHE A 77 5.05 3.91 -7.36
C PHE A 77 5.42 4.67 -6.09
N SER A 78 6.71 4.87 -5.83
CA SER A 78 7.23 5.68 -4.72
C SER A 78 6.79 7.14 -4.87
N GLU A 79 6.95 7.72 -6.07
CA GLU A 79 6.50 9.07 -6.37
C GLU A 79 4.99 9.24 -6.19
N GLU A 80 4.19 8.26 -6.64
CA GLU A 80 2.74 8.28 -6.43
C GLU A 80 2.38 8.14 -4.94
N PHE A 81 3.10 7.31 -4.19
CA PHE A 81 2.91 7.20 -2.74
C PHE A 81 3.16 8.54 -2.05
N GLU A 82 4.26 9.22 -2.36
CA GLU A 82 4.61 10.51 -1.74
C GLU A 82 3.59 11.61 -2.08
N LYS A 83 3.06 11.64 -3.31
CA LYS A 83 1.95 12.56 -3.69
C LYS A 83 0.72 12.31 -2.81
N LEU A 84 0.27 11.06 -2.73
CA LEU A 84 -0.87 10.68 -1.90
C LEU A 84 -0.61 10.94 -0.41
N TRP A 85 0.64 10.73 0.04
CA TRP A 85 1.05 10.97 1.41
C TRP A 85 1.02 12.46 1.77
N ALA A 86 1.35 13.35 0.83
CA ALA A 86 1.23 14.79 1.03
C ALA A 86 -0.24 15.24 1.12
N ASP A 87 -1.13 14.63 0.34
CA ASP A 87 -2.54 15.02 0.21
C ASP A 87 -3.45 14.49 1.34
N PHE A 88 -3.06 13.40 2.01
CA PHE A 88 -3.88 12.76 3.06
C PHE A 88 -3.48 13.16 4.49
N ASP A 89 -4.35 12.82 5.43
CA ASP A 89 -4.23 13.14 6.87
C ASP A 89 -4.18 11.91 7.77
#